data_AF-A0A0S6XQU3-F1
#
_entry.id   AF-A0A0S6XQU3-F1
#
_cell.length_a   1.000
_cell.length_b   1.000
_cell.length_c   1.000
_cell.angle_alpha   90.00
_cell.angle_beta   90.00
_cell.angle_gamma   90.00
#
_symmetry.space_group_name_H-M   'P 1'
#
loop_
_entity.id
_entity.type
_entity.pdbx_description
1 polymer ?
#
loop_
_entity_poly.entity_id
_entity_poly.type
_entity_poly.pdbx_seq_one_letter_code
_entity_poly.pdbx_strand_id
1 'polypeptide(L)'
;MHGRFASLGAALRWRSWSVHAQRLFPEKGVEADFTSTLAFRTSPYQSEIRKVMKQDRESARGGAAHEQQPQQPQQQQEQQRKLKLSSPLTSIPQQVFSAGQWLEHLDLSGTGLSSLPPDFSAQLPHLKILFLSSCHFSVFPSELQSCAQLEMIAFRGNRMQRIPENAFPPRLRWLILTDNDISELPASIGRCERLEKCLLAGNKLRSLPAEMQRCHNLALLRLSANALDAIPEWLFAMPRLSFLSYAGNPCTLTPSATESNNLPSVNWADLEVHSILGQGASGVISAATWHSRSVAVKRFRAAVTSDGAPRDEMAAVVAGGRHENIIDVLGCVADESNKDSAGALVMQLIPEDYRVLGLSPSFESCSRDCFAPETRLLSAAGLAILRGVAGAAAHLAGKGIAHGDLYAHNVLYNDSGHAFLGDFGAATVHGSTDGRHEKLELLAFAHLIQDVMGLMPEADAGLVQRLETLHAECSDADVKLRPRLGEVVARLQTIDAQG
;
A
#
# COMPACT_ATOMS: atom_id res chain seq x y z
N MET A 1 -32.34 7.60 16.77
CA MET A 1 -31.59 6.53 16.07
C MET A 1 -31.02 6.91 14.70
N HIS A 2 -31.04 8.19 14.28
CA HIS A 2 -30.57 8.61 12.93
C HIS A 2 -29.13 9.17 12.87
N GLY A 3 -28.36 9.14 13.97
CA GLY A 3 -27.03 9.80 14.04
C GLY A 3 -25.79 8.90 13.94
N ARG A 4 -25.92 7.55 13.90
CA ARG A 4 -24.76 6.64 13.89
C ARG A 4 -24.35 6.13 12.51
N PHE A 5 -25.29 6.02 11.56
CA PHE A 5 -24.99 5.53 10.20
C PHE A 5 -24.31 6.58 9.29
N ALA A 6 -24.63 7.87 9.45
CA ALA A 6 -23.97 8.95 8.72
C ALA A 6 -22.45 9.05 9.02
N SER A 7 -22.05 8.69 10.25
CA SER A 7 -20.65 8.75 10.68
C SER A 7 -19.75 7.67 10.06
N LEU A 8 -20.31 6.50 9.71
CA LEU A 8 -19.54 5.40 9.10
C LEU A 8 -19.25 5.65 7.62
N GLY A 9 -20.22 6.22 6.88
CA GLY A 9 -20.05 6.60 5.48
C GLY A 9 -19.02 7.72 5.30
N ALA A 10 -19.07 8.74 6.17
CA ALA A 10 -18.05 9.78 6.24
C ALA A 10 -16.66 9.22 6.57
N ALA A 11 -16.57 8.29 7.53
CA ALA A 11 -15.32 7.63 7.89
C ALA A 11 -14.68 6.86 6.73
N LEU A 12 -15.47 6.16 5.91
CA LEU A 12 -14.96 5.38 4.78
C LEU A 12 -14.46 6.26 3.62
N ARG A 13 -15.20 7.34 3.29
CA ARG A 13 -14.81 8.32 2.26
C ARG A 13 -13.40 8.87 2.47
N TRP A 14 -13.07 9.23 3.70
CA TRP A 14 -11.80 9.89 4.03
C TRP A 14 -10.73 8.93 4.55
N ARG A 15 -11.09 7.68 4.90
CA ARG A 15 -10.12 6.61 5.18
C ARG A 15 -9.39 6.16 3.92
N SER A 16 -10.06 6.12 2.76
CA SER A 16 -9.40 5.85 1.47
C SER A 16 -8.25 6.83 1.22
N TRP A 17 -8.47 8.12 1.48
CA TRP A 17 -7.49 9.21 1.39
C TRP A 17 -6.31 9.19 2.40
N SER A 18 -6.32 8.25 3.34
CA SER A 18 -5.30 8.17 4.40
C SER A 18 -4.64 6.78 4.49
N VAL A 19 -5.08 5.79 3.74
CA VAL A 19 -4.75 4.38 4.01
C VAL A 19 -4.10 3.71 2.81
N HIS A 20 -2.77 3.56 2.91
CA HIS A 20 -2.03 2.46 2.30
C HIS A 20 -1.61 1.40 3.32
N ALA A 21 -1.70 0.15 2.88
CA ALA A 21 -1.14 -1.08 3.46
C ALA A 21 -1.50 -1.48 4.91
N GLN A 22 -2.27 -0.71 5.66
CA GLN A 22 -2.48 -0.97 7.10
C GLN A 22 -3.36 -2.19 7.43
N ARG A 23 -4.16 -2.72 6.50
CA ARG A 23 -5.05 -3.87 6.79
C ARG A 23 -4.37 -5.24 6.66
N LEU A 24 -3.30 -5.35 5.87
CA LEU A 24 -2.50 -6.58 5.81
C LEU A 24 -1.39 -6.59 6.87
N PHE A 25 -0.94 -5.42 7.34
CA PHE A 25 0.15 -5.27 8.31
C PHE A 25 -0.13 -4.09 9.28
N PRO A 26 -0.65 -4.34 10.51
CA PRO A 26 -1.03 -3.26 11.42
C PRO A 26 0.19 -2.51 12.00
N GLU A 27 0.12 -1.17 11.97
CA GLU A 27 1.14 -0.22 12.44
C GLU A 27 1.28 -0.04 13.96
N LYS A 28 0.65 -0.87 14.80
CA LYS A 28 0.74 -0.62 16.25
C LYS A 28 2.07 -1.10 16.84
N GLY A 29 3.08 -0.23 16.78
CA GLY A 29 4.10 -0.13 17.80
C GLY A 29 3.43 0.27 19.12
N VAL A 30 3.58 -0.55 20.14
CA VAL A 30 3.19 -0.19 21.51
C VAL A 30 4.20 0.84 21.98
N GLU A 31 3.75 2.07 22.27
CA GLU A 31 4.46 2.97 23.17
C GLU A 31 4.56 2.26 24.53
N ALA A 32 5.76 1.80 24.88
CA ALA A 32 6.03 1.19 26.16
C ALA A 32 6.23 2.31 27.19
N ASP A 33 5.23 2.51 28.04
CA ASP A 33 5.41 3.26 29.28
C ASP A 33 6.18 2.36 30.27
N PHE A 34 7.47 2.68 30.45
CA PHE A 34 8.33 2.04 31.45
C PHE A 34 8.00 2.60 32.83
N THR A 35 7.32 1.86 33.70
CA THR A 35 7.58 1.89 35.15
C THR A 35 7.14 0.61 35.86
N SER A 36 8.00 0.19 36.81
CA SER A 36 7.80 -0.77 37.91
C SER A 36 8.16 -2.25 37.70
N THR A 37 8.54 -2.86 38.82
CA THR A 37 9.65 -3.80 39.00
C THR A 37 9.13 -5.20 39.42
N LEU A 38 9.93 -6.25 39.17
CA LEU A 38 9.94 -7.57 39.83
C LEU A 38 8.78 -8.55 39.56
N ALA A 39 9.06 -9.64 38.84
CA ALA A 39 9.48 -10.92 39.45
C ALA A 39 9.56 -12.03 38.39
N PHE A 40 10.76 -12.62 38.23
CA PHE A 40 10.94 -13.89 37.52
C PHE A 40 10.30 -15.03 38.31
N ARG A 41 9.36 -15.77 37.70
CA ARG A 41 9.23 -17.24 37.77
C ARG A 41 8.04 -17.73 36.93
N THR A 42 8.32 -18.76 36.12
CA THR A 42 7.45 -19.47 35.15
C THR A 42 7.22 -18.73 33.83
N SER A 43 7.58 -19.41 32.73
CA SER A 43 7.59 -18.87 31.36
C SER A 43 6.16 -18.57 30.87
N PRO A 44 5.80 -17.31 30.57
CA PRO A 44 4.47 -16.93 30.08
C PRO A 44 4.13 -17.56 28.72
N TYR A 45 5.14 -18.07 28.01
CA TYR A 45 5.01 -18.76 26.72
C TYR A 45 4.30 -20.11 26.83
N GLN A 46 4.35 -20.78 28.00
CA GLN A 46 3.70 -22.08 28.14
C GLN A 46 2.18 -22.00 27.98
N SER A 47 1.49 -20.90 28.36
CA SER A 47 0.03 -20.83 28.26
C SER A 47 -0.47 -20.57 26.84
N GLU A 48 0.23 -19.77 26.05
CA GLU A 48 -0.15 -19.51 24.64
C GLU A 48 0.14 -20.73 23.76
N ILE A 49 1.32 -21.32 23.93
CA ILE A 49 1.70 -22.55 23.24
C ILE A 49 0.83 -23.73 23.70
N ARG A 50 0.49 -23.84 24.99
CA ARG A 50 -0.44 -24.87 25.48
C ARG A 50 -1.87 -24.64 25.03
N LYS A 51 -2.32 -23.41 24.76
CA LYS A 51 -3.67 -23.18 24.19
C LYS A 51 -3.76 -23.75 22.77
N VAL A 52 -2.72 -23.53 21.96
CA VAL A 52 -2.61 -24.12 20.62
C VAL A 52 -2.46 -25.66 20.72
N MET A 53 -1.60 -26.17 21.61
CA MET A 53 -1.37 -27.62 21.76
C MET A 53 -2.47 -28.38 22.55
N LYS A 54 -3.32 -27.72 23.35
CA LYS A 54 -4.45 -28.40 24.04
C LYS A 54 -5.56 -28.76 23.07
N GLN A 55 -5.81 -27.92 22.06
CA GLN A 55 -6.81 -28.21 21.03
C GLN A 55 -6.45 -29.48 20.22
N ASP A 56 -5.16 -29.79 20.07
CA ASP A 56 -4.69 -31.05 19.44
C ASP A 56 -4.94 -32.31 20.27
N ARG A 57 -4.84 -32.23 21.62
CA ARG A 57 -5.09 -33.40 22.48
C ARG A 57 -6.57 -33.79 22.54
N GLU A 58 -7.47 -32.82 22.38
CA GLU A 58 -8.92 -33.06 22.38
C GLU A 58 -9.42 -33.53 21.01
N SER A 59 -8.83 -33.06 19.90
CA SER A 59 -9.21 -33.52 18.56
C SER A 59 -8.71 -34.94 18.21
N ALA A 60 -7.68 -35.44 18.91
CA ALA A 60 -7.17 -36.81 18.75
C ALA A 60 -7.83 -37.84 19.71
N ARG A 61 -8.64 -37.40 20.68
CA ARG A 61 -9.29 -38.26 21.68
C ARG A 61 -10.69 -37.74 22.01
N GLY A 62 -11.70 -38.08 21.22
CA GLY A 62 -13.07 -37.82 21.64
C GLY A 62 -14.12 -37.91 20.56
N GLY A 63 -14.50 -39.13 20.19
CA GLY A 63 -15.90 -39.37 19.83
C GLY A 63 -16.72 -39.31 21.12
N ALA A 64 -17.42 -38.20 21.35
CA ALA A 64 -18.59 -38.14 22.24
C ALA A 64 -19.39 -36.87 21.90
N ALA A 65 -20.66 -37.07 21.59
CA ALA A 65 -21.59 -36.06 21.12
C ALA A 65 -21.81 -34.95 22.17
N HIS A 66 -21.63 -33.69 21.75
CA HIS A 66 -22.42 -32.58 22.25
C HIS A 66 -22.59 -31.55 21.13
N GLU A 67 -23.86 -31.22 20.85
CA GLU A 67 -24.30 -30.30 19.80
C GLU A 67 -23.72 -28.89 20.01
N GLN A 68 -22.76 -28.53 19.19
CA GLN A 68 -22.40 -27.15 18.90
C GLN A 68 -22.49 -26.94 17.39
N GLN A 69 -23.09 -25.81 16.99
CA GLN A 69 -23.35 -25.42 15.61
C GLN A 69 -22.09 -25.57 14.72
N PRO A 70 -22.21 -26.06 13.46
CA PRO A 70 -21.06 -26.31 12.62
C PRO A 70 -20.43 -25.00 12.16
N GLN A 71 -19.34 -24.58 12.81
CA GLN A 71 -18.35 -23.71 12.19
C GLN A 71 -17.61 -24.54 11.12
N GLN A 72 -17.46 -23.97 9.92
CA GLN A 72 -16.97 -24.67 8.74
C GLN A 72 -15.53 -25.23 8.96
N PRO A 73 -15.27 -26.53 8.71
CA PRO A 73 -13.97 -27.17 9.00
C PRO A 73 -12.75 -26.54 8.30
N GLN A 74 -12.94 -25.76 7.24
CA GLN A 74 -11.87 -25.05 6.53
C GLN A 74 -11.26 -23.89 7.35
N GLN A 75 -12.07 -23.14 8.10
CA GLN A 75 -11.57 -22.00 8.90
C GLN A 75 -10.73 -22.45 10.10
N GLN A 76 -11.07 -23.58 10.72
CA GLN A 76 -10.26 -24.18 11.79
C GLN A 76 -8.92 -24.72 11.26
N GLN A 77 -8.91 -25.35 10.07
CA GLN A 77 -7.66 -25.83 9.46
C GLN A 77 -6.72 -24.69 9.02
N GLU A 78 -7.24 -23.56 8.56
CA GLU A 78 -6.42 -22.38 8.24
C GLU A 78 -5.83 -21.72 9.48
N GLN A 79 -6.57 -21.69 10.59
CA GLN A 79 -6.08 -21.15 11.86
C GLN A 79 -4.98 -22.02 12.46
N GLN A 80 -4.98 -23.32 12.15
CA GLN A 80 -3.96 -24.27 12.57
C GLN A 80 -2.61 -24.10 11.86
N ARG A 81 -2.49 -23.36 10.74
CA ARG A 81 -1.19 -23.20 10.01
C ARG A 81 -0.43 -21.92 10.33
N LYS A 82 -0.93 -21.11 11.26
CA LYS A 82 -0.43 -19.76 11.56
C LYS A 82 -0.04 -19.67 13.03
N LEU A 83 1.15 -19.13 13.31
CA LEU A 83 1.62 -18.87 14.67
C LEU A 83 2.12 -17.43 14.78
N LYS A 84 1.75 -16.76 15.87
CA LYS A 84 2.23 -15.42 16.20
C LYS A 84 2.79 -15.40 17.62
N LEU A 85 4.01 -14.88 17.78
CA LEU A 85 4.60 -14.53 19.06
C LEU A 85 4.95 -13.04 19.05
N SER A 86 4.55 -12.30 20.08
CA SER A 86 4.74 -10.84 20.17
C SER A 86 5.48 -10.38 21.42
N SER A 87 5.87 -11.31 22.29
CA SER A 87 6.65 -11.01 23.49
C SER A 87 8.15 -11.03 23.19
N PRO A 88 8.99 -10.31 23.97
CA PRO A 88 10.44 -10.28 23.75
C PRO A 88 11.09 -11.67 23.80
N LEU A 89 11.85 -12.02 22.76
CA LEU A 89 12.56 -13.29 22.60
C LEU A 89 14.06 -13.05 22.43
N THR A 90 14.87 -13.82 23.16
CA THR A 90 16.30 -13.94 22.89
C THR A 90 16.60 -14.97 21.80
N SER A 91 15.72 -15.95 21.64
CA SER A 91 15.80 -17.01 20.63
C SER A 91 14.42 -17.57 20.34
N ILE A 92 14.25 -18.20 19.18
CA ILE A 92 13.00 -18.87 18.82
C ILE A 92 12.79 -20.08 19.75
N PRO A 93 11.66 -20.20 20.46
CA PRO A 93 11.41 -21.32 21.36
C PRO A 93 11.29 -22.66 20.62
N GLN A 94 11.80 -23.75 21.21
CA GLN A 94 11.75 -25.10 20.63
C GLN A 94 10.33 -25.57 20.26
N GLN A 95 9.32 -25.04 20.96
CA GLN A 95 7.92 -25.34 20.72
C GLN A 95 7.42 -24.82 19.36
N VAL A 96 8.02 -23.75 18.83
CA VAL A 96 7.74 -23.29 17.46
C VAL A 96 8.18 -24.35 16.46
N PHE A 97 9.36 -24.93 16.66
CA PHE A 97 9.89 -25.98 15.78
C PHE A 97 9.12 -27.30 15.89
N SER A 98 8.46 -27.53 17.02
CA SER A 98 7.55 -28.68 17.18
C SER A 98 6.32 -28.60 16.25
N ALA A 99 5.99 -27.40 15.76
CA ALA A 99 4.94 -27.16 14.77
C ALA A 99 5.44 -27.20 13.31
N GLY A 100 6.75 -27.42 13.07
CA GLY A 100 7.37 -27.22 11.76
C GLY A 100 6.82 -28.09 10.61
N GLN A 101 6.18 -29.21 10.93
CA GLN A 101 5.58 -30.11 9.94
C GLN A 101 4.30 -29.56 9.30
N TRP A 102 3.69 -28.52 9.88
CA TRP A 102 2.44 -27.94 9.39
C TRP A 102 2.42 -26.41 9.40
N LEU A 103 3.38 -25.77 10.05
CA LEU A 103 3.43 -24.32 10.15
C LEU A 103 3.80 -23.70 8.80
N GLU A 104 2.86 -22.93 8.24
CA GLU A 104 3.08 -22.21 6.99
C GLU A 104 3.34 -20.71 7.23
N HIS A 105 2.72 -20.12 8.26
CA HIS A 105 2.85 -18.68 8.53
C HIS A 105 3.38 -18.43 9.96
N LEU A 106 4.46 -17.68 10.07
CA LEU A 106 5.08 -17.35 11.35
C LEU A 106 5.28 -15.84 11.48
N ASP A 107 4.64 -15.25 12.48
CA ASP A 107 4.82 -13.85 12.86
C ASP A 107 5.59 -13.75 14.18
N LEU A 108 6.79 -13.21 14.10
CA LEU A 108 7.70 -12.94 15.22
C LEU A 108 7.99 -11.43 15.33
N SER A 109 7.11 -10.58 14.79
CA SER A 109 7.29 -9.13 14.81
C SER A 109 7.22 -8.58 16.24
N GLY A 110 8.07 -7.59 16.54
CA GLY A 110 8.15 -6.96 17.87
C GLY A 110 8.80 -7.82 18.95
N THR A 111 9.33 -9.00 18.60
CA THR A 111 9.98 -9.91 19.57
C THR A 111 11.41 -9.48 19.90
N GLY A 112 12.00 -8.56 19.14
CA GLY A 112 13.37 -8.11 19.36
C GLY A 112 14.45 -9.13 18.97
N LEU A 113 14.10 -10.19 18.23
CA LEU A 113 15.07 -11.13 17.67
C LEU A 113 16.10 -10.42 16.79
N SER A 114 17.33 -10.92 16.75
CA SER A 114 18.41 -10.35 15.93
C SER A 114 19.06 -11.35 14.99
N SER A 115 18.71 -12.63 15.07
CA SER A 115 19.29 -13.71 14.27
C SER A 115 18.32 -14.90 14.16
N LEU A 116 18.53 -15.73 13.13
CA LEU A 116 17.87 -17.03 12.97
C LEU A 116 18.90 -18.15 13.23
N PRO A 117 18.47 -19.33 13.72
CA PRO A 117 19.38 -20.47 13.89
C PRO A 117 19.79 -21.06 12.52
N PRO A 118 21.01 -21.63 12.38
CA PRO A 118 21.51 -22.15 11.10
C PRO A 118 20.63 -23.22 10.45
N ASP A 119 19.87 -23.98 11.24
CA ASP A 119 18.97 -25.04 10.80
C ASP A 119 17.51 -24.57 10.65
N PHE A 120 17.25 -23.25 10.63
CA PHE A 120 15.91 -22.67 10.57
C PHE A 120 15.03 -23.27 9.46
N SER A 121 15.58 -23.44 8.25
CA SER A 121 14.86 -24.02 7.12
C SER A 121 14.55 -25.50 7.30
N ALA A 122 15.41 -26.25 8.00
CA ALA A 122 15.20 -27.67 8.29
C ALA A 122 14.13 -27.87 9.37
N GLN A 123 14.05 -26.95 10.33
CA GLN A 123 13.04 -26.98 11.39
C GLN A 123 11.66 -26.53 10.91
N LEU A 124 11.57 -25.67 9.90
CA LEU A 124 10.30 -25.13 9.37
C LEU A 124 10.18 -25.35 7.84
N PRO A 125 10.17 -26.61 7.37
CA PRO A 125 10.27 -26.94 5.94
C PRO A 125 9.07 -26.48 5.09
N HIS A 126 7.92 -26.23 5.72
CA HIS A 126 6.68 -25.82 5.05
C HIS A 126 6.39 -24.32 5.16
N LEU A 127 7.31 -23.52 5.73
CA LEU A 127 7.08 -22.10 5.95
C LEU A 127 6.99 -21.33 4.63
N LYS A 128 5.88 -20.62 4.44
CA LYS A 128 5.57 -19.78 3.27
C LYS A 128 5.62 -18.29 3.57
N ILE A 129 5.32 -17.90 4.81
CA ILE A 129 5.24 -16.50 5.23
C ILE A 129 6.00 -16.31 6.54
N LEU A 130 6.89 -15.33 6.57
CA LEU A 130 7.66 -14.97 7.75
C LEU A 130 7.63 -13.46 8.00
N PHE A 131 7.14 -13.05 9.18
CA PHE A 131 7.20 -11.66 9.63
C PHE A 131 8.16 -11.52 10.81
N LEU A 132 9.12 -10.61 10.65
CA LEU A 132 10.18 -10.27 11.60
C LEU A 132 10.30 -8.74 11.69
N SER A 133 9.17 -8.02 11.63
CA SER A 133 9.16 -6.55 11.67
C SER A 133 9.40 -6.03 13.08
N SER A 134 10.04 -4.87 13.23
CA SER A 134 10.35 -4.24 14.51
C SER A 134 11.13 -5.16 15.45
N CYS A 135 12.12 -5.85 14.87
CA CYS A 135 13.10 -6.67 15.56
C CYS A 135 14.48 -5.96 15.52
N HIS A 136 15.58 -6.68 15.74
CA HIS A 136 16.94 -6.12 15.80
C HIS A 136 17.88 -6.73 14.74
N PHE A 137 17.38 -7.07 13.55
CA PHE A 137 18.19 -7.63 12.47
C PHE A 137 19.01 -6.56 11.75
N SER A 138 20.28 -6.40 12.14
CA SER A 138 21.22 -5.48 11.47
C SER A 138 21.72 -5.99 10.10
N VAL A 139 21.59 -7.29 9.83
CA VAL A 139 21.96 -7.95 8.57
C VAL A 139 20.84 -8.91 8.17
N PHE A 140 20.51 -8.99 6.88
CA PHE A 140 19.55 -9.98 6.39
C PHE A 140 20.08 -11.41 6.62
N PRO A 141 19.29 -12.31 7.23
CA PRO A 141 19.75 -13.65 7.57
C PRO A 141 19.93 -14.53 6.32
N SER A 142 21.14 -15.04 6.11
CA SER A 142 21.48 -15.94 4.99
C SER A 142 20.78 -17.30 5.09
N GLU A 143 20.34 -17.68 6.28
CA GLU A 143 19.60 -18.93 6.54
C GLU A 143 18.32 -19.03 5.70
N LEU A 144 17.75 -17.88 5.32
CA LEU A 144 16.53 -17.84 4.50
C LEU A 144 16.74 -18.32 3.07
N GLN A 145 17.97 -18.32 2.55
CA GLN A 145 18.30 -18.87 1.23
C GLN A 145 17.81 -20.32 1.08
N SER A 146 17.89 -21.11 2.15
CA SER A 146 17.55 -22.54 2.15
C SER A 146 16.04 -22.80 2.36
N CYS A 147 15.23 -21.76 2.59
CA CYS A 147 13.80 -21.90 2.81
C CYS A 147 13.05 -22.10 1.48
N ALA A 148 12.95 -23.36 1.04
CA ALA A 148 12.46 -23.72 -0.30
C ALA A 148 10.99 -23.35 -0.60
N GLN A 149 10.16 -23.17 0.44
CA GLN A 149 8.74 -22.82 0.30
C GLN A 149 8.43 -21.36 0.65
N LEU A 150 9.44 -20.58 1.09
CA LEU A 150 9.21 -19.24 1.61
C LEU A 150 8.95 -18.27 0.46
N GLU A 151 7.76 -17.69 0.44
CA GLU A 151 7.26 -16.79 -0.61
C GLU A 151 7.22 -15.34 -0.15
N MET A 152 7.02 -15.11 1.15
CA MET A 152 6.84 -13.76 1.71
C MET A 152 7.66 -13.53 2.95
N ILE A 153 8.37 -12.42 2.97
CA ILE A 153 9.24 -12.01 4.06
C ILE A 153 9.00 -10.53 4.38
N ALA A 154 8.84 -10.21 5.66
CA ALA A 154 8.82 -8.83 6.15
C ALA A 154 9.81 -8.58 7.29
N PHE A 155 10.70 -7.60 7.10
CA PHE A 155 11.66 -7.08 8.09
C PHE A 155 11.51 -5.56 8.27
N ARG A 156 10.28 -5.03 8.28
CA ARG A 156 10.09 -3.58 8.44
C ARG A 156 10.70 -3.09 9.76
N GLY A 157 11.45 -1.98 9.77
CA GLY A 157 11.87 -1.34 11.02
C GLY A 157 12.92 -2.12 11.82
N ASN A 158 13.92 -2.73 11.16
CA ASN A 158 14.97 -3.53 11.83
C ASN A 158 16.35 -2.85 11.93
N ARG A 159 16.51 -1.64 11.34
CA ARG A 159 17.82 -0.97 11.18
C ARG A 159 18.84 -1.83 10.41
N MET A 160 18.35 -2.66 9.49
CA MET A 160 19.16 -3.52 8.66
C MET A 160 20.05 -2.70 7.74
N GLN A 161 21.35 -2.97 7.70
CA GLN A 161 22.31 -2.20 6.89
C GLN A 161 22.76 -2.93 5.64
N ARG A 162 22.78 -4.27 5.69
CA ARG A 162 23.38 -5.11 4.64
C ARG A 162 22.53 -6.34 4.37
N ILE A 163 22.53 -6.75 3.11
CA ILE A 163 21.96 -8.02 2.66
C ILE A 163 23.09 -8.82 1.98
N PRO A 164 23.46 -10.00 2.50
CA PRO A 164 24.50 -10.82 1.88
C PRO A 164 24.11 -11.31 0.48
N GLU A 165 25.10 -11.55 -0.37
CA GLU A 165 24.86 -12.22 -1.65
C GLU A 165 24.24 -13.61 -1.45
N ASN A 166 23.25 -13.93 -2.28
CA ASN A 166 22.49 -15.18 -2.29
C ASN A 166 21.58 -15.41 -1.08
N ALA A 167 21.32 -14.41 -0.23
CA ALA A 167 20.54 -14.62 0.99
C ALA A 167 19.02 -14.83 0.78
N PHE A 168 18.48 -14.51 -0.40
CA PHE A 168 17.04 -14.60 -0.67
C PHE A 168 16.56 -16.04 -0.93
N PRO A 169 15.35 -16.42 -0.46
CA PRO A 169 14.79 -17.73 -0.78
C PRO A 169 14.43 -17.85 -2.27
N PRO A 170 14.47 -19.06 -2.84
CA PRO A 170 14.30 -19.30 -4.27
C PRO A 170 12.87 -19.06 -4.78
N ARG A 171 11.86 -19.05 -3.89
CA ARG A 171 10.45 -18.82 -4.22
C ARG A 171 9.93 -17.45 -3.80
N LEU A 172 10.83 -16.51 -3.48
CA LEU A 172 10.45 -15.18 -3.01
C LEU A 172 9.52 -14.47 -4.01
N ARG A 173 8.35 -14.09 -3.54
CA ARG A 173 7.37 -13.26 -4.25
C ARG A 173 7.29 -11.87 -3.64
N TRP A 174 7.27 -11.78 -2.32
CA TRP A 174 7.05 -10.51 -1.61
C TRP A 174 8.18 -10.25 -0.61
N LEU A 175 8.86 -9.12 -0.80
CA LEU A 175 9.96 -8.67 0.04
C LEU A 175 9.64 -7.31 0.65
N ILE A 176 9.51 -7.25 1.97
CA ILE A 176 9.22 -6.01 2.71
C ILE A 176 10.42 -5.67 3.59
N LEU A 177 11.15 -4.62 3.22
CA LEU A 177 12.35 -4.11 3.88
C LEU A 177 12.22 -2.62 4.22
N THR A 178 11.00 -2.10 4.28
CA THR A 178 10.69 -0.71 4.62
C THR A 178 11.32 -0.27 5.95
N ASP A 179 11.74 0.99 6.06
CA ASP A 179 12.30 1.59 7.28
C ASP A 179 13.50 0.80 7.82
N ASN A 180 14.56 0.72 7.02
CA ASN A 180 15.84 0.13 7.39
C ASN A 180 16.99 1.09 7.01
N ASP A 181 18.23 0.65 7.13
CA ASP A 181 19.44 1.43 6.84
C ASP A 181 20.21 0.87 5.64
N ILE A 182 19.54 0.17 4.71
CA ILE A 182 20.17 -0.58 3.62
C ILE A 182 20.75 0.39 2.61
N SER A 183 22.06 0.32 2.37
CA SER A 183 22.75 1.18 1.39
C SER A 183 22.81 0.59 -0.02
N GLU A 184 22.73 -0.74 -0.14
CA GLU A 184 22.82 -1.45 -1.41
C GLU A 184 22.02 -2.77 -1.38
N LEU A 185 21.52 -3.18 -2.54
CA LEU A 185 20.95 -4.52 -2.74
C LEU A 185 21.97 -5.41 -3.45
N PRO A 186 22.05 -6.70 -3.11
CA PRO A 186 22.96 -7.63 -3.76
C PRO A 186 22.51 -7.94 -5.19
N ALA A 187 23.44 -8.23 -6.09
CA ALA A 187 23.17 -8.58 -7.48
C ALA A 187 22.30 -9.85 -7.59
N SER A 188 22.42 -10.76 -6.62
CA SER A 188 21.57 -11.96 -6.52
C SER A 188 20.07 -11.70 -6.38
N ILE A 189 19.62 -10.47 -6.09
CA ILE A 189 18.18 -10.13 -6.16
C ILE A 189 17.59 -10.43 -7.54
N GLY A 190 18.39 -10.32 -8.60
CA GLY A 190 17.98 -10.68 -9.96
C GLY A 190 17.66 -12.16 -10.18
N ARG A 191 17.93 -13.04 -9.18
CA ARG A 191 17.52 -14.45 -9.20
C ARG A 191 16.11 -14.66 -8.66
N CYS A 192 15.54 -13.65 -8.00
CA CYS A 192 14.15 -13.68 -7.52
C CYS A 192 13.19 -13.37 -8.68
N GLU A 193 13.16 -14.22 -9.70
CA GLU A 193 12.33 -14.00 -10.90
C GLU A 193 10.83 -14.00 -10.59
N ARG A 194 10.42 -14.64 -9.49
CA ARG A 194 9.05 -14.66 -8.97
C ARG A 194 8.67 -13.44 -8.14
N LEU A 195 9.60 -12.50 -7.92
CA LEU A 195 9.36 -11.31 -7.12
C LEU A 195 8.26 -10.46 -7.78
N GLU A 196 7.17 -10.26 -7.06
CA GLU A 196 6.00 -9.47 -7.45
C GLU A 196 5.94 -8.14 -6.72
N LYS A 197 6.35 -8.11 -5.45
CA LYS A 197 6.30 -6.93 -4.60
C LYS A 197 7.61 -6.72 -3.87
N CYS A 198 8.18 -5.53 -4.00
CA CYS A 198 9.40 -5.15 -3.31
C CYS A 198 9.21 -3.78 -2.66
N LEU A 199 9.20 -3.76 -1.32
CA LEU A 199 8.99 -2.55 -0.54
C LEU A 199 10.30 -2.18 0.16
N LEU A 200 10.93 -1.11 -0.34
CA LEU A 200 12.26 -0.64 0.05
C LEU A 200 12.25 0.82 0.54
N ALA A 201 11.07 1.42 0.72
CA ALA A 201 10.95 2.79 1.18
C ALA A 201 11.64 3.03 2.55
N GLY A 202 12.19 4.21 2.76
CA GLY A 202 12.88 4.55 4.01
C GLY A 202 14.17 3.75 4.21
N ASN A 203 15.03 3.71 3.20
CA ASN A 203 16.37 3.10 3.24
C ASN A 203 17.43 4.13 2.79
N LYS A 204 18.66 3.67 2.48
CA LYS A 204 19.79 4.52 2.05
C LYS A 204 20.31 4.13 0.67
N LEU A 205 19.45 3.53 -0.17
CA LEU A 205 19.83 3.04 -1.49
C LEU A 205 20.23 4.21 -2.39
N ARG A 206 21.37 4.09 -3.07
CA ARG A 206 21.83 5.08 -4.09
C ARG A 206 21.55 4.66 -5.52
N SER A 207 21.41 3.36 -5.75
CA SER A 207 21.07 2.77 -7.04
C SER A 207 20.37 1.42 -6.84
N LEU A 208 19.72 0.93 -7.88
CA LEU A 208 19.26 -0.45 -7.96
C LEU A 208 20.24 -1.29 -8.81
N PRO A 209 20.50 -2.55 -8.45
CA PRO A 209 21.37 -3.42 -9.24
C PRO A 209 20.75 -3.71 -10.62
N ALA A 210 21.56 -3.71 -11.67
CA ALA A 210 21.10 -3.94 -13.03
C ALA A 210 20.47 -5.32 -13.22
N GLU A 211 20.86 -6.30 -12.40
CA GLU A 211 20.33 -7.65 -12.39
C GLU A 211 18.85 -7.72 -12.04
N MET A 212 18.33 -6.73 -11.31
CA MET A 212 16.92 -6.66 -10.91
C MET A 212 15.96 -6.53 -12.11
N GLN A 213 16.46 -6.17 -13.30
CA GLN A 213 15.70 -6.24 -14.55
C GLN A 213 15.17 -7.65 -14.87
N ARG A 214 15.76 -8.71 -14.29
CA ARG A 214 15.30 -10.10 -14.45
C ARG A 214 14.04 -10.43 -13.65
N CYS A 215 13.67 -9.60 -12.67
CA CYS A 215 12.45 -9.73 -11.88
C CYS A 215 11.22 -9.33 -12.71
N HIS A 216 10.98 -9.98 -13.86
CA HIS A 216 9.93 -9.65 -14.82
C HIS A 216 8.49 -9.73 -14.25
N ASN A 217 8.32 -10.37 -13.09
CA ASN A 217 7.05 -10.43 -12.36
C ASN A 217 6.79 -9.24 -11.44
N LEU A 218 7.77 -8.33 -11.27
CA LEU A 218 7.65 -7.22 -10.34
C LEU A 218 6.52 -6.29 -10.78
N ALA A 219 5.49 -6.22 -9.95
CA ALA A 219 4.28 -5.43 -10.18
C ALA A 219 4.23 -4.17 -9.32
N LEU A 220 4.85 -4.23 -8.13
CA LEU A 220 4.89 -3.13 -7.19
C LEU A 220 6.30 -2.93 -6.63
N LEU A 221 6.80 -1.71 -6.77
CA LEU A 221 8.10 -1.30 -6.25
C LEU A 221 7.97 0.01 -5.48
N ARG A 222 8.33 0.00 -4.19
CA ARG A 222 8.38 1.21 -3.34
C ARG A 222 9.82 1.55 -3.00
N LEU A 223 10.24 2.74 -3.38
CA LEU A 223 11.61 3.26 -3.23
C LEU A 223 11.64 4.63 -2.56
N SER A 224 10.49 5.16 -2.14
CA SER A 224 10.41 6.50 -1.58
C SER A 224 11.34 6.68 -0.36
N ALA A 225 11.82 7.90 -0.14
CA ALA A 225 12.76 8.23 0.93
C ALA A 225 13.99 7.31 0.95
N ASN A 226 14.73 7.32 -0.16
CA ASN A 226 16.06 6.73 -0.31
C ASN A 226 17.07 7.82 -0.72
N ALA A 227 18.24 7.43 -1.22
CA ALA A 227 19.27 8.32 -1.72
C ALA A 227 19.55 8.10 -3.22
N LEU A 228 18.52 7.71 -4.00
CA LEU A 228 18.67 7.37 -5.42
C LEU A 228 19.03 8.61 -6.25
N ASP A 229 20.18 8.55 -6.92
CA ASP A 229 20.65 9.62 -7.82
C ASP A 229 19.94 9.57 -9.19
N ALA A 230 19.43 8.40 -9.58
CA ALA A 230 18.63 8.20 -10.78
C ALA A 230 17.71 6.97 -10.63
N ILE A 231 16.61 6.96 -11.38
CA ILE A 231 15.79 5.76 -11.59
C ILE A 231 16.26 5.06 -12.86
N PRO A 232 16.60 3.76 -12.81
CA PRO A 232 17.13 3.07 -13.98
C PRO A 232 16.08 2.85 -15.07
N GLU A 233 16.50 3.02 -16.32
CA GLU A 233 15.65 2.91 -17.52
C GLU A 233 14.88 1.60 -17.64
N TRP A 234 15.47 0.49 -17.19
CA TRP A 234 14.86 -0.83 -17.32
C TRP A 234 13.55 -0.96 -16.53
N LEU A 235 13.30 -0.13 -15.50
CA LEU A 235 12.02 -0.12 -14.77
C LEU A 235 10.85 0.24 -15.67
N PHE A 236 11.03 1.20 -16.58
CA PHE A 236 9.99 1.64 -17.52
C PHE A 236 9.75 0.65 -18.67
N ALA A 237 10.56 -0.42 -18.76
CA ALA A 237 10.37 -1.51 -19.70
C ALA A 237 9.83 -2.78 -19.04
N MET A 238 9.58 -2.75 -17.72
CA MET A 238 9.07 -3.94 -17.01
C MET A 238 7.60 -4.19 -17.37
N PRO A 239 7.26 -5.39 -17.87
CA PRO A 239 5.93 -5.64 -18.43
C PRO A 239 4.82 -5.63 -17.37
N ARG A 240 5.13 -5.95 -16.11
CA ARG A 240 4.14 -6.10 -15.03
C ARG A 240 4.14 -4.95 -14.02
N LEU A 241 5.13 -4.05 -14.08
CA LEU A 241 5.24 -2.96 -13.12
C LEU A 241 4.11 -1.96 -13.36
N SER A 242 3.25 -1.80 -12.35
CA SER A 242 2.06 -0.92 -12.38
C SER A 242 2.05 0.06 -11.22
N PHE A 243 2.76 -0.26 -10.13
CA PHE A 243 2.96 0.62 -8.99
C PHE A 243 4.45 0.92 -8.84
N LEU A 244 4.81 2.20 -8.91
CA LEU A 244 6.17 2.69 -8.66
C LEU A 244 6.10 3.98 -7.85
N SER A 245 6.60 3.96 -6.62
CA SER A 245 6.80 5.16 -5.80
C SER A 245 8.29 5.36 -5.51
N TYR A 246 8.79 6.58 -5.69
CA TYR A 246 10.19 6.91 -5.44
C TYR A 246 10.39 8.37 -5.04
N ALA A 247 9.34 9.02 -4.52
CA ALA A 247 9.41 10.38 -4.01
C ALA A 247 10.41 10.51 -2.85
N GLY A 248 10.94 11.72 -2.64
CA GLY A 248 11.93 11.96 -1.58
C GLY A 248 13.30 11.36 -1.86
N ASN A 249 13.64 11.12 -3.13
CA ASN A 249 14.98 10.77 -3.59
C ASN A 249 15.66 11.97 -4.27
N PRO A 250 17.00 12.06 -4.28
CA PRO A 250 17.74 13.11 -5.00
C PRO A 250 17.36 13.26 -6.49
N CYS A 251 16.97 12.18 -7.15
CA CYS A 251 16.52 12.18 -8.55
C CYS A 251 15.12 12.78 -8.79
N THR A 252 14.38 13.07 -7.72
CA THR A 252 13.02 13.66 -7.81
C THR A 252 13.08 15.17 -7.62
N LEU A 253 12.09 15.87 -8.17
CA LEU A 253 11.94 17.29 -7.91
C LEU A 253 11.25 17.46 -6.57
N THR A 254 11.87 18.21 -5.68
CA THR A 254 11.10 18.92 -4.65
C THR A 254 10.59 20.18 -5.35
N PRO A 255 9.26 20.44 -5.40
CA PRO A 255 8.78 21.73 -5.86
C PRO A 255 9.50 22.80 -5.06
N SER A 256 10.32 23.59 -5.74
CA SER A 256 10.86 24.81 -5.15
C SER A 256 9.65 25.64 -4.69
N ALA A 257 9.78 26.27 -3.52
CA ALA A 257 8.77 27.17 -2.95
C ALA A 257 8.24 28.24 -3.95
N THR A 258 8.94 28.44 -5.07
CA THR A 258 8.55 29.32 -6.17
C THR A 258 7.31 28.88 -6.96
N GLU A 259 6.98 27.58 -7.04
CA GLU A 259 5.69 27.13 -7.61
C GLU A 259 4.58 27.00 -6.56
N SER A 260 4.95 26.87 -5.29
CA SER A 260 4.04 26.94 -4.12
C SER A 260 3.42 28.34 -3.93
N ASN A 261 3.88 29.36 -4.65
CA ASN A 261 3.47 30.76 -4.50
C ASN A 261 2.01 31.08 -4.87
N ASN A 262 1.24 30.12 -5.38
CA ASN A 262 -0.18 30.36 -5.72
C ASN A 262 -1.18 29.84 -4.68
N LEU A 263 -0.76 29.02 -3.71
CA LEU A 263 -1.67 28.61 -2.64
C LEU A 263 -1.57 29.57 -1.46
N PRO A 264 -2.70 30.02 -0.90
CA PRO A 264 -2.68 30.88 0.26
C PRO A 264 -2.10 30.12 1.46
N SER A 265 -1.20 30.78 2.18
CA SER A 265 -0.79 30.35 3.51
C SER A 265 -1.96 30.58 4.47
N VAL A 266 -2.39 29.51 5.14
CA VAL A 266 -3.51 29.52 6.07
C VAL A 266 -2.99 29.49 7.49
N ASN A 267 -3.38 30.47 8.32
CA ASN A 267 -3.07 30.44 9.74
C ASN A 267 -3.95 29.38 10.42
N TRP A 268 -3.33 28.47 11.19
CA TRP A 268 -4.06 27.44 11.93
C TRP A 268 -5.14 28.02 12.86
N ALA A 269 -4.92 29.21 13.40
CA ALA A 269 -5.89 29.89 14.27
C ALA A 269 -7.18 30.29 13.54
N ASP A 270 -7.16 30.40 12.21
CA ASP A 270 -8.34 30.73 11.39
C ASP A 270 -9.18 29.49 11.06
N LEU A 271 -8.74 28.29 11.47
CA LEU A 271 -9.41 27.02 11.25
C LEU A 271 -10.18 26.58 12.50
N GLU A 272 -11.51 26.56 12.40
CA GLU A 272 -12.35 25.91 13.40
C GLU A 272 -12.46 24.42 13.06
N VAL A 273 -11.61 23.58 13.67
CA VAL A 273 -11.58 22.13 13.42
C VAL A 273 -12.69 21.41 14.20
N HIS A 274 -13.47 20.60 13.51
CA HIS A 274 -14.64 19.89 14.01
C HIS A 274 -14.36 18.39 14.20
N SER A 275 -15.10 17.52 13.52
CA SER A 275 -15.01 16.06 13.63
C SER A 275 -13.91 15.49 12.75
N ILE A 276 -13.32 14.37 13.19
CA ILE A 276 -12.42 13.57 12.37
C ILE A 276 -13.24 12.87 11.29
N LEU A 277 -12.87 13.11 10.04
CA LEU A 277 -13.45 12.50 8.87
C LEU A 277 -12.71 11.21 8.52
N GLY A 278 -11.38 11.17 8.64
CA GLY A 278 -10.56 10.02 8.27
C GLY A 278 -9.22 10.04 9.00
N GLN A 279 -8.60 8.88 9.14
CA GLN A 279 -7.27 8.76 9.73
C GLN A 279 -6.57 7.55 9.13
N GLY A 280 -5.27 7.70 8.87
CA GLY A 280 -4.39 6.61 8.45
C GLY A 280 -2.91 6.97 8.62
N ALA A 281 -2.03 6.34 7.84
CA ALA A 281 -0.58 6.41 8.03
C ALA A 281 -0.03 7.82 7.78
N SER A 282 -0.55 8.50 6.76
CA SER A 282 -0.08 9.83 6.34
C SER A 282 -0.59 10.96 7.24
N GLY A 283 -1.73 10.78 7.92
CA GLY A 283 -2.31 11.88 8.67
C GLY A 283 -3.71 11.63 9.25
N VAL A 284 -4.26 12.72 9.78
CA VAL A 284 -5.65 12.81 10.25
C VAL A 284 -6.36 13.85 9.39
N ILE A 285 -7.50 13.46 8.82
CA ILE A 285 -8.37 14.35 8.07
C ILE A 285 -9.56 14.73 8.94
N SER A 286 -9.80 16.02 9.10
CA SER A 286 -10.90 16.56 9.91
C SER A 286 -11.74 17.53 9.09
N ALA A 287 -13.04 17.60 9.39
CA ALA A 287 -13.89 18.67 8.91
C ALA A 287 -13.48 19.95 9.64
N ALA A 288 -13.49 21.08 8.96
CA ALA A 288 -13.25 22.38 9.57
C ALA A 288 -14.06 23.49 8.89
N THR A 289 -14.15 24.63 9.54
CA THR A 289 -14.64 25.87 8.94
C THR A 289 -13.48 26.85 8.78
N TRP A 290 -13.33 27.41 7.59
CA TRP A 290 -12.33 28.43 7.27
C TRP A 290 -13.02 29.62 6.58
N HIS A 291 -13.00 30.81 7.20
CA HIS A 291 -13.72 32.01 6.73
C HIS A 291 -15.17 31.72 6.29
N SER A 292 -15.95 31.05 7.16
CA SER A 292 -17.35 30.64 6.91
C SER A 292 -17.55 29.62 5.78
N ARG A 293 -16.48 29.04 5.22
CA ARG A 293 -16.53 27.95 4.26
C ARG A 293 -16.26 26.62 4.95
N SER A 294 -17.08 25.61 4.66
CA SER A 294 -16.82 24.23 5.07
C SER A 294 -15.67 23.64 4.24
N VAL A 295 -14.64 23.14 4.91
CA VAL A 295 -13.41 22.59 4.32
C VAL A 295 -13.02 21.28 4.99
N ALA A 296 -12.10 20.55 4.37
CA ALA A 296 -11.40 19.44 5.01
C ALA A 296 -9.95 19.84 5.29
N VAL A 297 -9.43 19.45 6.44
CA VAL A 297 -8.04 19.72 6.83
C VAL A 297 -7.34 18.38 7.02
N LYS A 298 -6.34 18.09 6.17
CA LYS A 298 -5.46 16.93 6.33
C LYS A 298 -4.21 17.38 7.08
N ARG A 299 -4.12 17.03 8.36
CA ARG A 299 -2.92 17.24 9.16
C ARG A 299 -2.00 16.04 9.01
N PHE A 300 -0.79 16.27 8.54
CA PHE A 300 0.16 15.21 8.28
C PHE A 300 0.92 14.80 9.55
N ARG A 301 1.33 13.53 9.61
CA ARG A 301 2.24 13.02 10.66
C ARG A 301 3.68 13.26 10.23
N ALA A 302 4.61 13.58 11.12
CA ALA A 302 6.02 13.80 10.76
C ALA A 302 6.77 12.55 10.30
N ALA A 303 6.24 11.36 10.58
CA ALA A 303 6.86 10.11 10.16
C ALA A 303 6.75 9.90 8.64
N VAL A 304 7.82 9.40 8.04
CA VAL A 304 7.82 8.88 6.68
C VAL A 304 6.89 7.66 6.63
N THR A 305 6.04 7.59 5.61
CA THR A 305 5.16 6.43 5.36
C THR A 305 5.84 5.46 4.40
N SER A 306 5.23 4.29 4.19
CA SER A 306 5.72 3.34 3.17
C SER A 306 5.74 3.89 1.75
N ASP A 307 4.98 4.96 1.48
CA ASP A 307 4.78 5.51 0.15
C ASP A 307 5.51 6.84 -0.08
N GLY A 308 5.97 7.49 0.99
CA GLY A 308 6.73 8.73 0.91
C GLY A 308 6.67 9.54 2.20
N ALA A 309 7.42 10.64 2.23
CA ALA A 309 7.26 11.61 3.30
C ALA A 309 6.02 12.48 3.01
N PRO A 310 5.26 12.90 4.03
CA PRO A 310 4.07 13.70 3.81
C PRO A 310 4.31 15.04 3.09
N ARG A 311 5.52 15.60 3.19
CA ARG A 311 5.95 16.76 2.41
C ARG A 311 5.97 16.49 0.90
N ASP A 312 6.30 15.26 0.50
CA ASP A 312 6.37 14.86 -0.91
C ASP A 312 4.97 14.68 -1.48
N GLU A 313 4.06 14.09 -0.68
CA GLU A 313 2.63 14.05 -1.00
C GLU A 313 2.07 15.47 -1.17
N MET A 314 2.31 16.35 -0.18
CA MET A 314 1.87 17.73 -0.23
C MET A 314 2.41 18.44 -1.50
N ALA A 315 3.70 18.28 -1.77
CA ALA A 315 4.35 18.78 -2.98
C ALA A 315 3.66 18.32 -4.27
N ALA A 316 3.35 17.01 -4.38
CA ALA A 316 2.69 16.45 -5.54
C ALA A 316 1.28 16.99 -5.74
N VAL A 317 0.48 17.11 -4.67
CA VAL A 317 -0.87 17.67 -4.75
C VAL A 317 -0.83 19.15 -5.17
N VAL A 318 0.09 19.93 -4.58
CA VAL A 318 0.24 21.35 -4.90
C VAL A 318 0.68 21.55 -6.36
N ALA A 319 1.71 20.81 -6.81
CA ALA A 319 2.19 20.87 -8.18
C ALA A 319 1.11 20.40 -9.18
N GLY A 320 0.33 19.38 -8.81
CA GLY A 320 -0.81 18.87 -9.58
C GLY A 320 -1.84 19.96 -9.88
N GLY A 321 -2.06 20.90 -8.97
CA GLY A 321 -2.97 22.02 -9.18
C GLY A 321 -4.42 21.58 -9.42
N ARG A 322 -5.23 22.46 -10.01
CA ARG A 322 -6.67 22.24 -10.14
C ARG A 322 -7.02 21.40 -11.35
N HIS A 323 -7.92 20.44 -11.15
CA HIS A 323 -8.53 19.61 -12.19
C HIS A 323 -9.91 19.15 -11.71
N GLU A 324 -10.89 19.00 -12.61
CA GLU A 324 -12.27 18.69 -12.22
C GLU A 324 -12.43 17.33 -11.50
N ASN A 325 -11.51 16.40 -11.74
CA ASN A 325 -11.45 15.07 -11.12
C ASN A 325 -10.32 14.92 -10.08
N ILE A 326 -9.74 16.02 -9.59
CA ILE A 326 -8.79 16.00 -8.47
C ILE A 326 -9.37 16.84 -7.35
N ILE A 327 -9.15 16.45 -6.10
CA ILE A 327 -9.65 17.21 -4.95
C ILE A 327 -8.86 18.51 -4.81
N ASP A 328 -9.56 19.64 -4.96
CA ASP A 328 -8.96 20.97 -4.86
C ASP A 328 -8.28 21.18 -3.49
N VAL A 329 -7.02 21.61 -3.55
CA VAL A 329 -6.32 22.21 -2.42
C VAL A 329 -6.60 23.70 -2.40
N LEU A 330 -7.07 24.18 -1.26
CA LEU A 330 -7.49 25.56 -1.04
C LEU A 330 -6.40 26.39 -0.37
N GLY A 331 -5.49 25.76 0.36
CA GLY A 331 -4.38 26.44 1.04
C GLY A 331 -3.51 25.47 1.83
N CYS A 332 -2.35 25.96 2.27
CA CYS A 332 -1.39 25.21 3.05
C CYS A 332 -1.24 25.85 4.43
N VAL A 333 -1.18 25.04 5.48
CA VAL A 333 -0.87 25.51 6.83
C VAL A 333 0.60 25.20 7.11
N ALA A 334 1.43 26.23 7.16
CA ALA A 334 2.78 26.13 7.71
C ALA A 334 2.69 26.24 9.24
N ASP A 335 3.19 25.23 9.95
CA ASP A 335 3.29 25.30 11.40
C ASP A 335 4.69 25.80 11.80
N GLU A 336 4.85 27.11 11.88
CA GLU A 336 6.10 27.74 12.32
C GLU A 336 6.35 27.54 13.83
N SER A 337 5.33 27.13 14.59
CA SER A 337 5.37 27.00 16.04
C SER A 337 5.85 25.63 16.52
N ASN A 338 5.73 24.59 15.68
CA ASN A 338 6.12 23.23 16.00
C ASN A 338 7.01 22.63 14.89
N LYS A 339 8.32 22.57 15.15
CA LYS A 339 9.31 21.99 14.23
C LYS A 339 9.06 20.51 13.90
N ASP A 340 8.26 19.81 14.71
CA ASP A 340 7.91 18.40 14.52
C ASP A 340 6.55 18.19 13.80
N SER A 341 5.94 19.25 13.28
CA SER A 341 4.71 19.17 12.48
C SER A 341 5.05 19.05 10.98
N ALA A 342 4.50 18.04 10.29
CA ALA A 342 4.63 17.91 8.83
C ALA A 342 3.74 18.90 8.04
N GLY A 343 3.09 19.86 8.74
CA GLY A 343 2.15 20.80 8.17
C GLY A 343 0.75 20.21 7.96
N ALA A 344 -0.11 21.00 7.33
CA ALA A 344 -1.45 20.56 6.94
C ALA A 344 -1.88 21.16 5.60
N LEU A 345 -2.77 20.45 4.90
CA LEU A 345 -3.46 20.97 3.73
C LEU A 345 -4.91 21.29 4.07
N VAL A 346 -5.37 22.47 3.63
CA VAL A 346 -6.79 22.85 3.59
C VAL A 346 -7.32 22.52 2.21
N MET A 347 -8.40 21.76 2.16
CA MET A 347 -8.91 21.12 0.95
C MET A 347 -10.41 21.35 0.83
N GLN A 348 -10.95 21.19 -0.38
CA GLN A 348 -12.40 21.18 -0.53
C GLN A 348 -13.01 20.04 0.29
N LEU A 349 -14.13 20.32 0.97
CA LEU A 349 -14.90 19.28 1.63
C LEU A 349 -15.65 18.48 0.55
N ILE A 350 -15.36 17.18 0.50
CA ILE A 350 -15.99 16.26 -0.45
C ILE A 350 -17.49 16.11 -0.10
N PRO A 351 -18.40 16.26 -1.09
CA PRO A 351 -19.84 16.12 -0.86
C PRO A 351 -20.26 14.75 -0.30
N GLU A 352 -21.39 14.72 0.42
CA GLU A 352 -21.84 13.53 1.15
C GLU A 352 -22.33 12.37 0.27
N ASP A 353 -22.67 12.63 -0.98
CA ASP A 353 -23.11 11.66 -1.99
C ASP A 353 -21.96 10.84 -2.60
N TYR A 354 -20.70 11.22 -2.32
CA TYR A 354 -19.54 10.48 -2.78
C TYR A 354 -19.27 9.23 -1.92
N ARG A 355 -18.72 8.20 -2.55
CA ARG A 355 -18.30 6.96 -1.92
C ARG A 355 -17.05 6.41 -2.61
N VAL A 356 -16.29 5.59 -1.88
CA VAL A 356 -15.09 4.94 -2.43
C VAL A 356 -15.51 3.87 -3.43
N LEU A 357 -14.85 3.82 -4.59
CA LEU A 357 -15.11 2.86 -5.66
C LEU A 357 -14.68 1.44 -5.27
N GLY A 358 -13.46 1.29 -4.75
CA GLY A 358 -12.89 0.02 -4.32
C GLY A 358 -12.63 -0.07 -2.81
N LEU A 359 -12.53 -1.29 -2.31
CA LEU A 359 -11.93 -1.62 -1.02
C LEU A 359 -10.46 -1.98 -1.26
N SER A 360 -9.62 -1.76 -0.24
CA SER A 360 -8.20 -2.13 -0.31
C SER A 360 -7.99 -3.59 -0.71
N PRO A 361 -6.88 -3.92 -1.40
CA PRO A 361 -6.55 -5.29 -1.80
C PRO A 361 -6.53 -6.28 -0.63
N SER A 362 -6.82 -7.55 -0.91
CA SER A 362 -6.72 -8.65 0.05
C SER A 362 -5.43 -9.46 -0.15
N PHE A 363 -5.13 -10.34 0.80
CA PHE A 363 -4.01 -11.27 0.67
C PHE A 363 -4.16 -12.20 -0.55
N GLU A 364 -5.40 -12.51 -0.93
CA GLU A 364 -5.74 -13.38 -2.07
C GLU A 364 -5.69 -12.61 -3.40
N SER A 365 -6.21 -11.39 -3.44
CA SER A 365 -6.25 -10.57 -4.68
C SER A 365 -4.90 -9.93 -5.01
N CYS A 366 -3.96 -9.94 -4.05
CA CYS A 366 -2.60 -9.42 -4.13
C CYS A 366 -2.53 -7.92 -4.45
N SER A 367 -2.76 -7.52 -5.70
CA SER A 367 -2.69 -6.14 -6.19
C SER A 367 -4.03 -5.62 -6.71
N ARG A 368 -5.06 -6.47 -6.84
CA ARG A 368 -6.39 -6.02 -7.27
C ARG A 368 -7.23 -5.60 -6.09
N ASP A 369 -7.98 -4.52 -6.26
CA ASP A 369 -8.94 -4.08 -5.27
C ASP A 369 -10.10 -5.07 -5.14
N CYS A 370 -10.72 -5.05 -3.96
CA CYS A 370 -11.93 -5.79 -3.70
C CYS A 370 -13.13 -4.86 -3.82
N PHE A 371 -14.31 -5.38 -4.13
CA PHE A 371 -15.52 -4.59 -4.25
C PHE A 371 -16.59 -5.15 -3.33
N ALA A 372 -17.44 -4.29 -2.77
CA ALA A 372 -18.58 -4.79 -2.00
C ALA A 372 -19.50 -5.58 -2.95
N PRO A 373 -20.02 -6.77 -2.57
CA PRO A 373 -20.76 -7.66 -3.46
C PRO A 373 -21.95 -7.01 -4.18
N GLU A 374 -22.53 -5.98 -3.57
CA GLU A 374 -23.70 -5.23 -4.06
C GLU A 374 -23.34 -4.05 -4.98
N THR A 375 -22.04 -3.73 -5.13
CA THR A 375 -21.60 -2.56 -5.90
C THR A 375 -21.91 -2.77 -7.37
N ARG A 376 -22.78 -1.92 -7.93
CA ARG A 376 -23.15 -1.92 -9.35
C ARG A 376 -23.12 -0.50 -9.88
N LEU A 377 -22.71 -0.35 -11.13
CA LEU A 377 -22.63 0.92 -11.85
C LEU A 377 -23.51 0.86 -13.09
N LEU A 378 -24.18 1.97 -13.38
CA LEU A 378 -24.73 2.21 -14.71
C LEU A 378 -23.57 2.36 -15.71
N SER A 379 -23.77 1.91 -16.94
CA SER A 379 -22.78 1.97 -18.01
C SER A 379 -22.22 3.38 -18.23
N ALA A 380 -23.12 4.38 -18.23
CA ALA A 380 -22.74 5.79 -18.34
C ALA A 380 -21.89 6.27 -17.14
N ALA A 381 -22.20 5.81 -15.93
CA ALA A 381 -21.46 6.19 -14.73
C ALA A 381 -20.06 5.54 -14.70
N GLY A 382 -19.95 4.25 -15.03
CA GLY A 382 -18.65 3.57 -15.13
C GLY A 382 -17.74 4.21 -16.18
N LEU A 383 -18.29 4.56 -17.33
CA LEU A 383 -17.55 5.28 -18.38
C LEU A 383 -17.14 6.70 -17.94
N ALA A 384 -18.01 7.43 -17.24
CA ALA A 384 -17.68 8.74 -16.68
C ALA A 384 -16.55 8.67 -15.65
N ILE A 385 -16.54 7.65 -14.79
CA ILE A 385 -15.46 7.38 -13.84
C ILE A 385 -14.14 7.15 -14.59
N LEU A 386 -14.12 6.27 -15.59
CA LEU A 386 -12.91 5.99 -16.38
C LEU A 386 -12.39 7.24 -17.09
N ARG A 387 -13.28 8.05 -17.68
CA ARG A 387 -12.93 9.34 -18.30
C ARG A 387 -12.31 10.29 -17.28
N GLY A 388 -12.91 10.43 -16.10
CA GLY A 388 -12.45 11.34 -15.07
C GLY A 388 -11.09 10.96 -14.50
N VAL A 389 -10.88 9.67 -14.23
CA VAL A 389 -9.58 9.17 -13.73
C VAL A 389 -8.49 9.28 -14.80
N ALA A 390 -8.78 8.92 -16.06
CA ALA A 390 -7.83 9.10 -17.16
C ALA A 390 -7.48 10.58 -17.38
N GLY A 391 -8.47 11.47 -17.30
CA GLY A 391 -8.27 12.92 -17.40
C GLY A 391 -7.37 13.45 -16.29
N ALA A 392 -7.63 13.07 -15.04
CA ALA A 392 -6.79 13.43 -13.90
C ALA A 392 -5.34 12.92 -14.07
N ALA A 393 -5.16 11.66 -14.46
CA ALA A 393 -3.83 11.09 -14.69
C ALA A 393 -3.10 11.80 -15.85
N ALA A 394 -3.78 12.07 -16.96
CA ALA A 394 -3.21 12.81 -18.09
C ALA A 394 -2.79 14.24 -17.70
N HIS A 395 -3.59 14.90 -16.86
CA HIS A 395 -3.29 16.23 -16.33
C HIS A 395 -2.03 16.22 -15.45
N LEU A 396 -1.89 15.23 -14.56
CA LEU A 396 -0.68 15.06 -13.74
C LEU A 396 0.55 14.74 -14.60
N ALA A 397 0.41 13.85 -15.58
CA ALA A 397 1.48 13.50 -16.51
C ALA A 397 1.97 14.72 -17.31
N GLY A 398 1.07 15.58 -17.77
CA GLY A 398 1.39 16.84 -18.44
C GLY A 398 2.21 17.82 -17.58
N LYS A 399 2.23 17.60 -16.27
CA LYS A 399 3.03 18.36 -15.29
C LYS A 399 4.28 17.61 -14.81
N GLY A 400 4.59 16.46 -15.39
CA GLY A 400 5.70 15.60 -14.96
C GLY A 400 5.48 15.02 -13.56
N ILE A 401 4.23 14.65 -13.25
CA ILE A 401 3.84 14.00 -12.01
C ILE A 401 3.25 12.64 -12.34
N ALA A 402 3.79 11.58 -11.73
CA ALA A 402 3.17 10.27 -11.71
C ALA A 402 2.36 10.14 -10.41
N HIS A 403 1.14 9.64 -10.46
CA HIS A 403 0.34 9.34 -9.26
C HIS A 403 0.90 8.13 -8.52
N GLY A 404 1.37 7.12 -9.26
CA GLY A 404 2.01 5.92 -8.71
C GLY A 404 1.05 4.91 -8.08
N ASP A 405 -0.26 5.19 -8.09
CA ASP A 405 -1.28 4.33 -7.46
C ASP A 405 -2.72 4.55 -7.99
N LEU A 406 -2.91 4.33 -9.29
CA LEU A 406 -4.19 4.50 -9.98
C LEU A 406 -5.14 3.31 -9.77
N TYR A 407 -5.67 3.15 -8.56
CA TYR A 407 -6.55 2.03 -8.19
C TYR A 407 -7.89 2.50 -7.63
N ALA A 408 -8.90 1.62 -7.67
CA ALA A 408 -10.28 1.93 -7.31
C ALA A 408 -10.45 2.40 -5.85
N HIS A 409 -9.62 1.92 -4.92
CA HIS A 409 -9.64 2.37 -3.53
C HIS A 409 -9.24 3.84 -3.35
N ASN A 410 -8.63 4.46 -4.36
CA ASN A 410 -8.28 5.89 -4.38
C ASN A 410 -9.27 6.75 -5.18
N VAL A 411 -10.30 6.12 -5.75
CA VAL A 411 -11.33 6.80 -6.54
C VAL A 411 -12.58 6.98 -5.68
N LEU A 412 -13.00 8.23 -5.51
CA LEU A 412 -14.29 8.57 -4.94
C LEU A 412 -15.25 8.90 -6.07
N TYR A 413 -16.48 8.42 -6.03
CA TYR A 413 -17.47 8.67 -7.07
C TYR A 413 -18.87 8.90 -6.49
N ASN A 414 -19.74 9.53 -7.28
CA ASN A 414 -21.15 9.70 -6.95
C ASN A 414 -22.08 9.07 -7.99
N ASP A 415 -23.40 9.18 -7.78
CA ASP A 415 -24.40 8.54 -8.65
C ASP A 415 -24.46 9.12 -10.07
N SER A 416 -23.96 10.33 -10.29
CA SER A 416 -23.82 10.91 -11.63
C SER A 416 -22.62 10.34 -12.42
N GLY A 417 -21.75 9.57 -11.76
CA GLY A 417 -20.52 9.05 -12.35
C GLY A 417 -19.35 10.03 -12.35
N HIS A 418 -19.51 11.22 -11.76
CA HIS A 418 -18.35 12.08 -11.48
C HIS A 418 -17.44 11.37 -10.47
N ALA A 419 -16.13 11.47 -10.69
CA ALA A 419 -15.11 10.87 -9.86
C ALA A 419 -14.02 11.86 -9.45
N PHE A 420 -13.55 11.73 -8.21
CA PHE A 420 -12.31 12.31 -7.74
C PHE A 420 -11.24 11.23 -7.60
N LEU A 421 -10.08 11.47 -8.20
CA LEU A 421 -8.84 10.77 -7.90
C LEU A 421 -8.17 11.44 -6.69
N GLY A 422 -7.70 10.63 -5.75
CA GLY A 422 -7.01 11.11 -4.56
C GLY A 422 -5.95 10.14 -4.04
N ASP A 423 -5.47 10.42 -2.82
CA ASP A 423 -4.31 9.77 -2.21
C ASP A 423 -3.02 9.86 -3.03
N PHE A 424 -2.32 10.97 -2.85
CA PHE A 424 -1.06 11.25 -3.52
C PHE A 424 0.14 10.72 -2.73
N GLY A 425 -0.06 9.81 -1.77
CA GLY A 425 1.01 9.30 -0.91
C GLY A 425 2.15 8.65 -1.70
N ALA A 426 1.83 8.00 -2.82
CA ALA A 426 2.79 7.38 -3.73
C ALA A 426 3.26 8.29 -4.88
N ALA A 427 2.66 9.48 -5.00
CA ALA A 427 2.88 10.36 -6.13
C ALA A 427 4.32 10.88 -6.16
N THR A 428 4.86 11.00 -7.37
CA THR A 428 6.24 11.43 -7.56
C THR A 428 6.29 12.57 -8.58
N VAL A 429 6.83 13.71 -8.15
CA VAL A 429 7.13 14.85 -9.03
C VAL A 429 8.51 14.62 -9.64
N HIS A 430 8.56 14.32 -10.94
CA HIS A 430 9.79 13.98 -11.66
C HIS A 430 10.12 14.97 -12.78
N GLY A 431 9.18 15.82 -13.17
CA GLY A 431 9.38 16.92 -14.13
C GLY A 431 9.62 16.50 -15.58
N SER A 432 9.71 15.21 -15.87
CA SER A 432 9.79 14.71 -17.26
C SER A 432 8.39 14.54 -17.86
N THR A 433 8.22 14.93 -19.12
CA THR A 433 7.00 14.71 -19.91
C THR A 433 7.25 13.80 -21.12
N ASP A 434 8.31 12.98 -21.06
CA ASP A 434 8.69 12.08 -22.17
C ASP A 434 7.71 10.91 -22.39
N GLY A 435 6.80 10.66 -21.43
CA GLY A 435 5.74 9.66 -21.51
C GLY A 435 6.10 8.28 -20.96
N ARG A 436 7.30 8.07 -20.42
CA ARG A 436 7.70 6.76 -19.86
C ARG A 436 6.91 6.40 -18.61
N HIS A 437 6.73 7.36 -17.70
CA HIS A 437 5.91 7.18 -16.49
C HIS A 437 4.45 6.90 -16.85
N GLU A 438 3.91 7.60 -17.85
CA GLU A 438 2.53 7.39 -18.33
C GLU A 438 2.30 5.94 -18.75
N LYS A 439 3.21 5.37 -19.55
CA LYS A 439 3.10 3.99 -20.04
C LYS A 439 3.19 2.95 -18.92
N LEU A 440 3.90 3.26 -17.83
CA LEU A 440 3.90 2.42 -16.62
C LEU A 440 2.53 2.50 -15.91
N GLU A 441 2.04 3.73 -15.68
CA GLU A 441 0.75 3.97 -15.02
C GLU A 441 -0.46 3.40 -15.79
N LEU A 442 -0.34 3.28 -17.12
CA LEU A 442 -1.38 2.67 -17.94
C LEU A 442 -1.70 1.23 -17.59
N LEU A 443 -0.76 0.46 -17.03
CA LEU A 443 -1.08 -0.89 -16.57
C LEU A 443 -1.98 -0.85 -15.32
N ALA A 444 -1.75 0.09 -14.39
CA ALA A 444 -2.65 0.29 -13.26
C ALA A 444 -4.03 0.75 -13.74
N PHE A 445 -4.07 1.70 -14.69
CA PHE A 445 -5.32 2.13 -15.31
C PHE A 445 -6.04 1.00 -16.05
N ALA A 446 -5.31 0.09 -16.72
CA ALA A 446 -5.91 -1.09 -17.34
C ALA A 446 -6.60 -1.99 -16.31
N HIS A 447 -5.98 -2.23 -15.15
CA HIS A 447 -6.66 -2.95 -14.07
C HIS A 447 -7.94 -2.25 -13.63
N LEU A 448 -7.93 -0.92 -13.53
CA LEU A 448 -9.11 -0.13 -13.21
C LEU A 448 -10.20 -0.24 -14.30
N ILE A 449 -9.85 -0.24 -15.59
CA ILE A 449 -10.81 -0.50 -16.68
C ILE A 449 -11.52 -1.83 -16.44
N GLN A 450 -10.75 -2.89 -16.21
CA GLN A 450 -11.32 -4.23 -15.99
C GLN A 450 -12.17 -4.31 -14.71
N ASP A 451 -11.74 -3.64 -13.64
CA ASP A 451 -12.50 -3.57 -12.39
C ASP A 451 -13.84 -2.83 -12.61
N VAL A 452 -13.83 -1.66 -13.23
CA VAL A 452 -15.04 -0.89 -13.53
C VAL A 452 -15.97 -1.64 -14.48
N MET A 453 -15.43 -2.34 -15.49
CA MET A 453 -16.21 -3.23 -16.35
C MET A 453 -16.93 -4.32 -15.55
N GLY A 454 -16.25 -4.95 -14.59
CA GLY A 454 -16.84 -5.96 -13.71
C GLY A 454 -17.99 -5.43 -12.84
N LEU A 455 -18.09 -4.12 -12.65
CA LEU A 455 -19.16 -3.45 -11.90
C LEU A 455 -20.36 -3.04 -12.75
N MET A 456 -20.31 -3.22 -14.08
CA MET A 456 -21.37 -2.84 -15.03
C MET A 456 -22.06 -4.07 -15.64
N PRO A 457 -22.91 -4.81 -14.88
CA PRO A 457 -23.51 -6.06 -15.39
C PRO A 457 -24.48 -5.85 -16.56
N GLU A 458 -25.07 -4.65 -16.68
CA GLU A 458 -26.01 -4.28 -17.74
C GLU A 458 -25.31 -3.58 -18.93
N ALA A 459 -23.98 -3.59 -18.99
CA ALA A 459 -23.26 -3.02 -20.13
C ALA A 459 -23.54 -3.82 -21.40
N ASP A 460 -23.84 -3.11 -22.50
CA ASP A 460 -24.03 -3.75 -23.79
C ASP A 460 -22.72 -4.37 -24.31
N ALA A 461 -22.85 -5.42 -25.11
CA ALA A 461 -21.70 -6.15 -25.64
C ALA A 461 -20.74 -5.27 -26.46
N GLY A 462 -21.25 -4.23 -27.12
CA GLY A 462 -20.44 -3.28 -27.88
C GLY A 462 -19.58 -2.40 -26.98
N LEU A 463 -20.13 -1.88 -25.89
CA LEU A 463 -19.37 -1.14 -24.88
C LEU A 463 -18.30 -2.03 -24.24
N VAL A 464 -18.67 -3.24 -23.82
CA VAL A 464 -17.73 -4.21 -23.24
C VAL A 464 -16.57 -4.47 -24.21
N GLN A 465 -16.85 -4.77 -25.47
CA GLN A 465 -15.80 -5.02 -26.48
C GLN A 465 -14.87 -3.82 -26.70
N ARG A 466 -15.41 -2.59 -26.71
CA ARG A 466 -14.60 -1.36 -26.85
C ARG A 466 -13.68 -1.17 -25.64
N LEU A 467 -14.17 -1.43 -24.43
CA LEU A 467 -13.36 -1.34 -23.20
C LEU A 467 -12.33 -2.48 -23.10
N GLU A 468 -12.66 -3.70 -23.53
CA GLU A 468 -11.70 -4.81 -23.64
C GLU A 468 -10.57 -4.49 -24.61
N THR A 469 -10.89 -3.85 -25.74
CA THR A 469 -9.89 -3.40 -26.71
C THR A 469 -8.96 -2.36 -26.08
N LEU A 470 -9.52 -1.33 -25.43
CA LEU A 470 -8.73 -0.31 -24.74
C LEU A 470 -7.87 -0.91 -23.61
N HIS A 471 -8.44 -1.86 -22.85
CA HIS A 471 -7.71 -2.61 -21.83
C HIS A 471 -6.51 -3.34 -22.44
N ALA A 472 -6.69 -4.06 -23.56
CA ALA A 472 -5.62 -4.79 -24.23
C ALA A 472 -4.48 -3.86 -24.69
N GLU A 473 -4.81 -2.68 -25.23
CA GLU A 473 -3.83 -1.66 -25.62
C GLU A 473 -3.06 -1.11 -24.41
N CYS A 474 -3.75 -0.84 -23.29
CA CYS A 474 -3.13 -0.31 -22.07
C CYS A 474 -2.31 -1.35 -21.30
N SER A 475 -2.62 -2.64 -21.44
CA SER A 475 -1.98 -3.75 -20.73
C SER A 475 -0.94 -4.52 -21.56
N ASP A 476 -0.54 -3.98 -22.72
CA ASP A 476 0.46 -4.63 -23.59
C ASP A 476 1.75 -4.95 -22.81
N ALA A 477 2.29 -6.15 -23.05
CA ALA A 477 3.52 -6.61 -22.42
C ALA A 477 4.74 -5.83 -22.93
N ASP A 478 4.73 -5.36 -24.17
CA ASP A 478 5.69 -4.35 -24.64
C ASP A 478 5.19 -2.97 -24.21
N VAL A 479 5.78 -2.45 -23.13
CA VAL A 479 5.45 -1.15 -22.56
C VAL A 479 5.53 -0.03 -23.60
N LYS A 480 6.36 -0.17 -24.64
CA LYS A 480 6.48 0.84 -25.71
C LYS A 480 5.24 0.92 -26.58
N LEU A 481 4.47 -0.15 -26.73
CA LEU A 481 3.25 -0.21 -27.53
C LEU A 481 2.04 0.39 -26.81
N ARG A 482 2.08 0.50 -25.48
CA ARG A 482 1.02 1.15 -24.71
C ARG A 482 0.82 2.59 -25.18
N PRO A 483 -0.42 3.09 -25.29
CA PRO A 483 -0.67 4.47 -25.72
C PRO A 483 -0.12 5.50 -24.72
N ARG A 484 -0.24 6.79 -25.02
CA ARG A 484 -0.11 7.87 -24.02
C ARG A 484 -1.45 8.11 -23.32
N LEU A 485 -1.42 8.68 -22.12
CA LEU A 485 -2.65 8.96 -21.36
C LEU A 485 -3.61 9.89 -22.13
N GLY A 486 -3.07 10.88 -22.84
CA GLY A 486 -3.87 11.76 -23.70
C GLY A 486 -4.63 11.04 -24.82
N GLU A 487 -4.03 9.98 -25.39
CA GLU A 487 -4.67 9.15 -26.43
C GLU A 487 -5.80 8.30 -25.82
N VAL A 488 -5.59 7.77 -24.61
CA VAL A 488 -6.61 7.04 -23.85
C VAL A 488 -7.80 7.93 -23.49
N VAL A 489 -7.54 9.17 -23.06
CA VAL A 489 -8.59 10.17 -22.80
C VAL A 489 -9.42 10.42 -24.06
N ALA A 490 -8.76 10.69 -25.20
CA ALA A 490 -9.45 10.89 -26.47
C ALA A 490 -10.28 9.66 -26.88
N ARG A 491 -9.74 8.45 -26.67
CA ARG A 491 -10.45 7.21 -26.96
C ARG A 491 -11.70 7.05 -26.10
N LEU A 492 -11.60 7.26 -24.79
CA LEU A 492 -12.73 7.18 -23.85
C LEU A 492 -13.83 8.20 -24.17
N GLN A 493 -13.48 9.37 -24.71
CA GLN A 493 -14.45 10.37 -25.17
C GLN A 493 -15.27 9.88 -26.39
N THR A 494 -14.69 9.03 -27.25
CA THR A 494 -15.38 8.47 -28.43
C THR A 494 -16.22 7.23 -28.15
N ILE A 495 -15.97 6.56 -27.02
CA ILE A 495 -16.79 5.42 -26.59
C ILE A 495 -18.08 5.99 -26.03
N ASP A 496 -19.23 5.72 -26.65
CA ASP A 496 -20.52 6.06 -26.05
C ASP A 496 -21.11 4.87 -25.30
N ALA A 497 -21.81 5.18 -24.21
CA ALA A 497 -22.76 4.28 -23.59
C ALA A 497 -24.10 4.44 -24.34
N GLN A 498 -24.22 3.84 -25.52
CA GLN A 498 -25.52 3.67 -26.18
C GLN A 498 -26.03 2.26 -25.92
N GLY A 499 -27.09 2.18 -25.13
CA GLY A 499 -27.80 0.96 -24.73
C GLY A 499 -28.91 1.32 -23.77
#